data_AF-A0A519SSB6-F1
#
_entry.id   AF-A0A519SSB6-F1
#
_cell.length_a   1.000
_cell.length_b   1.000
_cell.length_c   1.000
_cell.angle_alpha   90.00
_cell.angle_beta   90.00
_cell.angle_gamma   90.00
#
_symmetry.space_group_name_H-M   'P 1'
#
loop_
_entity.id
_entity.type
_entity.pdbx_description
1 polymer ?
#
loop_
_entity_poly.entity_id
_entity_poly.type
_entity_poly.pdbx_seq_one_letter_code
_entity_poly.pdbx_strand_id
1 'polypeptide(L)'
;MHTNYYFLRQLAPALTERLRGYRVASCFSQEKDELVIGLLSDTGAEFWLKAQLGAAFPALALPETFQRARQNSVDLLLELLGHTVAAVTAWPQDRVLQVDFEE
;
A
#
# COMPACT_ATOMS: atom_id res chain seq x y z
N MET A 1 -5.05 9.73 -16.83
CA MET A 1 -4.27 9.95 -15.58
C MET A 1 -5.13 9.51 -14.40
N HIS A 2 -5.06 8.22 -14.04
CA HIS A 2 -6.03 7.57 -13.13
C HIS A 2 -5.76 7.86 -11.64
N THR A 3 -4.50 8.04 -11.25
CA THR A 3 -4.05 8.34 -9.88
C THR A 3 -3.79 9.83 -9.68
N ASN A 4 -4.76 10.68 -10.03
CA ASN A 4 -4.65 12.13 -9.84
C ASN A 4 -5.08 12.56 -8.42
N TYR A 5 -4.77 13.79 -8.04
CA TYR A 5 -5.12 14.36 -6.73
C TYR A 5 -6.61 14.21 -6.38
N TYR A 6 -7.53 14.44 -7.34
CA TYR A 6 -8.97 14.36 -7.07
C TYR A 6 -9.43 12.95 -6.71
N PHE A 7 -8.79 11.94 -7.31
CA PHE A 7 -8.97 10.54 -6.94
C PHE A 7 -8.36 10.25 -5.56
N LEU A 8 -7.10 10.63 -5.34
CA LEU A 8 -6.40 10.38 -4.08
C LEU A 8 -7.08 11.07 -2.89
N ARG A 9 -7.65 12.26 -3.07
CA ARG A 9 -8.43 13.00 -2.08
C ARG A 9 -9.64 12.21 -1.56
N GLN A 10 -10.28 11.43 -2.41
CA GLN A 10 -11.41 10.58 -2.01
C GLN A 10 -10.92 9.23 -1.46
N LEU A 11 -9.85 8.69 -2.04
CA LEU A 11 -9.29 7.41 -1.64
C LEU A 11 -8.65 7.45 -0.25
N ALA A 12 -7.86 8.47 0.06
CA ALA A 12 -7.11 8.59 1.31
C ALA A 12 -7.97 8.48 2.59
N PRO A 13 -9.10 9.20 2.74
CA PRO A 13 -9.96 9.02 3.92
C PRO A 13 -10.60 7.62 3.98
N ALA A 14 -11.00 7.05 2.84
CA ALA A 14 -11.55 5.70 2.79
C ALA A 14 -10.50 4.63 3.20
N LEU A 15 -9.26 4.79 2.76
CA LEU A 15 -8.14 3.93 3.19
C LEU A 15 -7.82 4.12 4.67
N THR A 16 -7.87 5.35 5.20
CA THR A 16 -7.68 5.60 6.63
C THR A 16 -8.73 4.88 7.45
N GLU A 17 -10.01 5.01 7.09
CA GLU A 17 -11.12 4.37 7.80
C GLU A 17 -11.01 2.84 7.74
N ARG A 18 -10.54 2.29 6.61
CA ARG A 18 -10.41 0.85 6.41
C ARG A 18 -9.17 0.25 7.07
N LEU A 19 -8.04 0.93 7.04
CA LEU A 19 -6.72 0.36 7.34
C LEU A 19 -6.18 0.77 8.70
N ARG A 20 -6.75 1.77 9.38
CA ARG A 20 -6.29 2.13 10.72
C ARG A 20 -6.27 0.90 11.63
N GLY A 21 -5.15 0.67 12.32
CA GLY A 21 -4.96 -0.50 13.18
C GLY A 21 -4.49 -1.76 12.44
N TYR A 22 -4.39 -1.76 11.11
CA TYR A 22 -3.79 -2.87 10.39
C TYR A 22 -2.26 -2.82 10.51
N ARG A 23 -1.66 -3.98 10.75
CA ARG A 23 -0.22 -4.16 10.85
C ARG A 23 0.38 -4.55 9.52
N VAL A 24 1.57 -4.04 9.21
CA VAL A 24 2.35 -4.46 8.04
C VAL A 24 2.88 -5.88 8.27
N ALA A 25 2.32 -6.84 7.55
CA ALA A 25 2.69 -8.25 7.62
C ALA A 25 3.75 -8.63 6.58
N SER A 26 3.75 -7.96 5.41
CA SER A 26 4.76 -8.18 4.38
C SER A 26 4.97 -6.94 3.53
N CYS A 27 6.20 -6.78 3.04
CA CYS A 27 6.53 -5.75 2.07
C CYS A 27 7.60 -6.30 1.10
N PHE A 28 7.28 -6.33 -0.19
CA PHE A 28 8.14 -6.97 -1.19
C PHE A 28 7.83 -6.45 -2.59
N SER A 29 8.63 -6.90 -3.55
CA SER A 29 8.44 -6.67 -4.98
C SER A 29 8.65 -7.97 -5.74
N GLN A 30 7.88 -8.21 -6.80
CA GLN A 30 8.05 -9.34 -7.74
C GLN A 30 8.35 -8.90 -9.16
N GLU A 31 7.85 -7.73 -9.53
CA GLU A 31 8.07 -7.13 -10.83
C GLU A 31 8.89 -5.85 -10.71
N LYS A 32 9.53 -5.45 -11.81
CA LYS A 32 10.28 -4.19 -11.82
C LYS A 32 9.32 -3.01 -11.59
N ASP A 33 9.78 -2.05 -10.79
CA ASP A 33 9.05 -0.83 -10.44
C ASP A 33 7.71 -1.13 -9.72
N GLU A 34 7.68 -2.16 -8.88
CA GLU A 34 6.51 -2.57 -8.10
C GLU A 34 6.82 -2.52 -6.59
N LEU A 35 5.84 -2.10 -5.79
CA LEU A 35 5.81 -2.30 -4.34
C LEU A 35 4.50 -2.99 -3.94
N VAL A 36 4.60 -4.11 -3.23
CA VAL A 36 3.46 -4.82 -2.64
C VAL A 36 3.56 -4.76 -1.14
N ILE A 37 2.50 -4.30 -0.47
CA ILE A 37 2.36 -4.27 0.98
C ILE A 37 1.16 -5.14 1.36
N GLY A 38 1.43 -6.16 2.18
CA GLY A 38 0.41 -6.97 2.83
C GLY A 38 0.16 -6.46 4.23
N LEU A 39 -1.09 -6.11 4.50
CA LEU A 39 -1.58 -5.62 5.79
C LEU A 39 -2.49 -6.67 6.43
N LEU A 40 -2.45 -6.78 7.74
CA LEU A 40 -3.24 -7.73 8.51
C LEU A 40 -3.93 -7.02 9.67
N SER A 41 -5.24 -7.22 9.83
CA SER A 41 -5.95 -6.79 11.03
C SER A 41 -5.72 -7.76 12.20
N ASP A 42 -6.00 -7.30 13.42
CA ASP A 42 -6.00 -8.18 14.61
C ASP A 42 -6.98 -9.35 14.52
N THR A 43 -8.02 -9.21 13.69
CA THR A 43 -9.01 -10.26 13.42
C THR A 43 -8.56 -11.25 12.34
N GLY A 44 -7.38 -11.06 11.75
CA GLY A 44 -6.83 -11.90 10.69
C GLY A 44 -7.33 -11.57 9.28
N ALA A 45 -8.01 -10.44 9.09
CA ALA A 45 -8.42 -9.98 7.77
C ALA A 45 -7.23 -9.37 7.02
N GLU A 46 -7.01 -9.84 5.80
CA GLU A 46 -5.93 -9.33 4.95
C GLU A 46 -6.38 -8.12 4.13
N PHE A 47 -5.42 -7.25 3.82
CA PHE A 47 -5.57 -6.19 2.84
C PHE A 47 -4.27 -6.01 2.07
N TRP A 48 -4.38 -5.87 0.75
CA TRP A 48 -3.23 -5.79 -0.13
C TRP A 48 -3.19 -4.46 -0.86
N LEU A 49 -2.03 -3.80 -0.82
CA LEU A 49 -1.72 -2.61 -1.59
C LEU A 49 -0.63 -2.96 -2.59
N LYS A 50 -0.92 -2.86 -3.89
CA LYS A 50 0.07 -3.02 -4.96
C LYS A 50 0.23 -1.68 -5.70
N ALA A 51 1.41 -1.09 -5.59
CA ALA A 51 1.78 0.12 -6.32
C ALA A 51 2.68 -0.24 -7.51
N GLN A 52 2.22 0.07 -8.71
CA GLN A 52 3.06 0.12 -9.90
C GLN A 52 3.64 1.53 -10.01
N LEU A 53 4.97 1.63 -10.01
CA LEU A 53 5.74 2.87 -9.99
C LEU A 53 6.47 3.14 -11.31
N GLY A 54 6.29 2.27 -12.30
CA GLY A 54 6.85 2.44 -13.64
C GLY A 54 6.32 3.71 -14.33
N ALA A 55 7.22 4.46 -14.97
CA ALA A 55 6.90 5.78 -15.55
C ALA A 55 5.79 5.74 -16.62
N ALA A 56 5.64 4.62 -17.34
CA ALA A 56 4.62 4.46 -18.38
C ALA A 56 3.19 4.37 -17.81
N PHE A 57 3.03 3.72 -16.65
CA PHE A 57 1.72 3.48 -16.05
C PHE A 57 1.79 3.39 -14.52
N PRO A 58 1.87 4.53 -13.82
CA PRO A 58 1.79 4.54 -12.37
C PRO A 58 0.36 4.24 -11.90
N ALA A 59 0.19 3.23 -11.07
CA ALA A 59 -1.12 2.76 -10.62
C ALA A 59 -1.08 2.23 -9.19
N LEU A 60 -2.22 2.31 -8.51
CA LEU A 60 -2.44 1.70 -7.21
C LEU A 60 -3.59 0.71 -7.35
N ALA A 61 -3.32 -0.56 -7.06
CA ALA A 61 -4.27 -1.66 -7.08
C ALA A 61 -4.52 -2.17 -5.66
N LEU A 62 -5.78 -2.54 -5.39
CA LEU A 62 -6.26 -3.07 -4.12
C LEU A 62 -6.80 -4.50 -4.34
N PRO A 63 -5.94 -5.49 -4.63
CA PRO A 63 -6.41 -6.84 -4.92
C PRO A 63 -7.02 -7.51 -3.69
N GLU A 64 -8.07 -8.31 -3.89
CA GLU A 64 -8.73 -9.05 -2.81
C GLU A 64 -7.83 -10.14 -2.21
N THR A 65 -6.98 -10.74 -3.05
CA THR A 65 -6.02 -11.76 -2.65
C THR A 65 -4.70 -11.53 -3.37
N PHE A 66 -3.60 -11.94 -2.75
CA PHE A 66 -2.27 -11.88 -3.36
C PHE A 66 -1.48 -13.15 -3.09
N GLN A 67 -0.90 -13.74 -4.14
CA GLN A 67 -0.04 -14.91 -4.01
C GLN A 67 1.41 -14.52 -4.26
N ARG A 68 2.26 -14.69 -3.23
CA ARG A 68 3.68 -14.35 -3.37
C ARG A 68 4.45 -15.43 -4.14
N ALA A 69 4.95 -15.12 -5.34
CA ALA A 69 5.87 -15.98 -6.08
C ALA A 69 7.27 -15.93 -5.47
N ARG A 70 7.76 -17.06 -4.93
CA ARG A 70 9.03 -17.11 -4.18
C ARG A 70 10.29 -16.96 -5.04
N GLN A 71 10.28 -17.40 -6.31
CA GLN A 71 11.49 -17.45 -7.14
C GLN A 71 11.99 -16.05 -7.57
N ASN A 72 11.08 -15.09 -7.72
CA ASN A 72 11.39 -13.75 -8.24
C ASN A 72 10.87 -12.66 -7.30
N SER A 73 10.95 -12.86 -5.99
CA SER A 73 10.56 -11.82 -5.03
C SER A 73 11.74 -11.33 -4.21
N VAL A 74 11.79 -10.02 -3.97
CA VAL A 74 12.73 -9.40 -3.04
C VAL A 74 11.93 -8.71 -1.93
N ASP A 75 12.33 -8.92 -0.69
CA ASP A 75 11.76 -8.19 0.44
C ASP A 75 12.27 -6.75 0.45
N LEU A 76 11.36 -5.82 0.69
CA LEU A 76 11.62 -4.38 0.73
C LEU A 76 11.12 -3.82 2.06
N LEU A 77 11.68 -2.69 2.51
CA LEU A 77 11.21 -1.96 3.70
C LEU A 77 11.03 -2.89 4.92
N LEU A 78 12.03 -3.72 5.21
CA LEU A 78 11.95 -4.70 6.30
C LEU A 78 11.75 -4.02 7.65
N GLU A 79 12.26 -2.81 7.84
CA GLU A 79 12.02 -2.00 9.03
C GLU A 79 10.55 -1.62 9.23
N LEU A 80 9.75 -1.58 8.17
CA LEU A 80 8.32 -1.26 8.24
C LEU A 80 7.50 -2.44 8.77
N LEU A 81 8.04 -3.66 8.73
CA LEU A 81 7.34 -4.84 9.18
C LEU A 81 6.92 -4.68 10.63
N GLY A 82 5.64 -4.89 10.84
CA GLY A 82 5.03 -4.86 12.14
C GLY A 82 4.57 -3.51 12.66
N HIS A 83 4.85 -2.43 11.94
CA HIS A 83 4.24 -1.14 12.23
C HIS A 83 2.76 -1.16 11.85
N THR A 84 1.99 -0.35 12.54
CA THR A 84 0.54 -0.22 12.38
C THR A 84 0.22 1.01 11.56
N VAL A 85 -0.73 0.89 10.62
CA VAL A 85 -1.21 2.04 9.84
C VAL A 85 -1.97 2.99 10.77
N ALA A 86 -1.49 4.23 10.88
CA ALA A 86 -2.12 5.28 11.67
C ALA A 86 -3.09 6.11 10.80
N ALA A 87 -2.61 6.54 9.62
CA ALA A 87 -3.38 7.37 8.70
C ALA A 87 -2.92 7.23 7.25
N VAL A 88 -3.80 7.59 6.32
CA VAL A 88 -3.50 7.73 4.90
C VAL A 88 -3.94 9.11 4.44
N THR A 89 -3.01 9.89 3.86
CA THR A 89 -3.28 11.27 3.43
C THR A 89 -2.88 11.49 1.97
N ALA A 90 -3.63 12.35 1.28
CA ALA A 90 -3.29 12.80 -0.06
C ALA A 90 -2.71 14.21 0.02
N TRP A 91 -1.57 14.46 -0.62
CA TRP A 91 -0.97 15.78 -0.60
C TRP A 91 -1.76 16.76 -1.48
N PRO A 92 -1.99 18.01 -1.03
CA PRO A 92 -2.75 19.00 -1.79
C PRO A 92 -2.16 19.23 -3.18
N GLN A 93 -3.00 19.07 -4.22
CA GLN A 93 -2.65 19.33 -5.62
C GLN A 93 -1.51 18.47 -6.19
N ASP A 94 -1.12 17.40 -5.50
CA ASP A 94 -0.07 16.49 -5.93
C ASP A 94 -0.58 15.05 -6.11
N ARG A 95 0.22 14.19 -6.74
CA ARG A 95 -0.03 12.76 -6.92
C ARG A 95 0.73 11.93 -5.88
N VAL A 96 0.65 12.36 -4.63
CA VAL A 96 1.29 11.70 -3.50
C VAL A 96 0.22 11.17 -2.57
N LEU A 97 0.30 9.86 -2.30
CA LEU A 97 -0.45 9.18 -1.24
C LEU A 97 0.56 8.82 -0.16
N GLN A 98 0.42 9.43 1.00
CA GLN A 98 1.26 9.17 2.17
C GLN A 98 0.54 8.21 3.11
N VAL A 99 1.27 7.24 3.63
CA VAL A 99 0.80 6.32 4.66
C VAL A 99 1.68 6.54 5.88
N ASP A 100 1.05 6.94 6.98
CA ASP A 100 1.71 7.16 8.26
C ASP A 100 1.58 5.90 9.11
N PHE A 101 2.68 5.54 9.77
CA PHE A 101 2.77 4.32 10.57
C PHE A 101 3.21 4.63 12.01
N GLU A 102 2.76 3.81 12.95
CA GLU A 102 3.12 3.84 14.37
C GLU A 102 3.66 2.47 14.82
N GLU A 103 4.50 2.45 15.86
CA GLU A 103 5.09 1.24 16.44
C GLU A 103 4.08 0.39 17.23
#